data_AF-A0A3Q8T9Q9-F1
#
_entry.id   AF-A0A3Q8T9Q9-F1
#
_cell.length_a   1.000
_cell.length_b   1.000
_cell.length_c   1.000
_cell.angle_alpha   90.00
_cell.angle_beta   90.00
_cell.angle_gamma   90.00
#
_symmetry.space_group_name_H-M   'P 1'
#
loop_
_entity.id
_entity.type
_entity.pdbx_description
1 polymer ?
#
loop_
_entity_poly.entity_id
_entity_poly.type
_entity_poly.pdbx_seq_one_letter_code
_entity_poly.pdbx_strand_id
1 'polypeptide(L)' 'MNKDEALKILGITTSNPSRQEINNAYKQMMNKFHPDKGGSDYFAIKINQAKQILLKDL' A
#
# COMPACT_ATOMS: atom_id res chain seq x y z
N MET A 1 10.75 0.40 -6.12
CA MET A 1 9.66 1.35 -5.83
C MET A 1 10.19 2.45 -4.93
N ASN A 2 9.77 3.69 -5.16
CA ASN A 2 10.11 4.85 -4.32
C ASN A 2 8.90 5.32 -3.49
N LYS A 3 9.07 6.32 -2.62
CA LYS A 3 8.02 6.85 -1.74
C LYS A 3 6.77 7.30 -2.52
N ASP A 4 6.94 8.05 -3.61
CA ASP A 4 5.82 8.57 -4.41
C ASP A 4 5.03 7.45 -5.10
N GLU A 5 5.71 6.44 -5.64
CA GLU A 5 5.07 5.27 -6.23
C GLU A 5 4.34 4.45 -5.15
N ALA A 6 4.90 4.34 -3.95
CA ALA A 6 4.24 3.68 -2.82
C ALA A 6 2.97 4.40 -2.36
N LEU A 7 3.00 5.74 -2.28
CA LEU A 7 1.82 6.56 -2.01
C LEU A 7 0.72 6.32 -3.06
N LYS A 8 1.09 6.32 -4.35
CA LYS A 8 0.16 6.06 -5.46
C LYS A 8 -0.44 4.66 -5.39
N ILE A 9 0.36 3.63 -5.11
CA ILE A 9 -0.13 2.25 -4.99
C ILE A 9 -1.12 2.09 -3.83
N LEU A 10 -0.88 2.76 -2.70
CA LEU A 10 -1.83 2.75 -1.59
C LEU A 10 -3.01 3.73 -1.76
N GLY A 11 -3.00 4.56 -2.80
CA GLY A 11 -4.02 5.59 -3.02
C GLY A 11 -3.99 6.71 -1.98
N ILE A 12 -2.81 6.98 -1.39
CA ILE A 12 -2.60 8.04 -0.41
C ILE A 12 -2.17 9.31 -1.16
N THR A 13 -2.87 10.42 -0.92
CA THR A 13 -2.57 11.71 -1.54
C THR A 13 -1.71 12.62 -0.64
N THR A 14 -1.69 12.36 0.67
CA THR A 14 -0.89 13.10 1.65
C THR A 14 0.60 12.78 1.48
N SER A 15 1.46 13.80 1.45
CA SER A 15 2.92 13.63 1.28
C SER A 15 3.61 12.98 2.49
N ASN A 16 3.07 13.18 3.69
CA ASN A 16 3.56 12.60 4.95
C ASN A 16 2.40 11.95 5.72
N PRO A 17 1.94 10.76 5.30
CA PRO A 17 0.86 10.06 5.98
C PRO A 17 1.33 9.53 7.33
N SER A 18 0.43 9.50 8.29
CA SER A 18 0.62 8.81 9.55
C SER A 18 0.69 7.29 9.35
N ARG A 19 1.30 6.59 10.32
CA ARG A 19 1.29 5.11 10.38
C ARG A 19 -0.13 4.54 10.31
N GLN A 20 -1.12 5.23 10.87
CA GLN A 20 -2.52 4.79 10.83
C GLN A 20 -3.10 4.88 9.42
N GLU A 21 -2.89 6.00 8.71
CA GLU A 21 -3.35 6.17 7.32
C GLU A 21 -2.76 5.09 6.40
N ILE A 22 -1.45 4.82 6.52
CA ILE A 22 -0.78 3.77 5.73
C ILE A 22 -1.42 2.41 5.97
N ASN A 23 -1.66 2.04 7.22
CA ASN A 23 -2.24 0.74 7.56
C ASN A 23 -3.69 0.60 7.07
N ASN A 24 -4.47 1.68 7.12
CA ASN A 24 -5.85 1.69 6.64
C ASN A 24 -5.89 1.54 5.11
N ALA A 25 -5.09 2.33 4.39
CA ALA A 25 -4.97 2.27 2.94
C ALA A 25 -4.49 0.88 2.47
N TYR A 26 -3.48 0.32 3.13
CA TYR A 26 -3.01 -1.05 2.88
C TYR A 26 -4.13 -2.08 3.03
N LYS A 27 -4.91 -2.04 4.13
CA LYS A 27 -6.02 -2.98 4.35
C LYS A 27 -7.09 -2.86 3.25
N GLN A 28 -7.42 -1.66 2.83
CA GLN A 28 -8.39 -1.44 1.74
C GLN A 28 -7.88 -2.02 0.42
N MET A 29 -6.62 -1.76 0.06
CA MET A 29 -6.04 -2.27 -1.18
C MET A 29 -5.92 -3.79 -1.17
N MET A 30 -5.45 -4.40 -0.08
CA MET A 30 -5.42 -5.86 0.04
C MET A 30 -6.83 -6.45 -0.02
N ASN A 31 -7.82 -5.85 0.65
CA ASN A 31 -9.20 -6.35 0.55
C ASN A 31 -9.73 -6.36 -0.89
N LYS A 32 -9.28 -5.42 -1.73
CA LYS A 32 -9.67 -5.30 -3.14
C LYS A 32 -8.89 -6.22 -4.07
N PHE A 33 -7.59 -6.43 -3.81
CA PHE A 33 -6.67 -7.06 -4.78
C PHE A 33 -6.04 -8.37 -4.28
N HIS A 34 -6.42 -8.88 -3.11
CA HIS A 34 -5.88 -10.14 -2.61
C HIS A 34 -6.21 -11.31 -3.55
N PRO A 35 -5.25 -12.21 -3.83
CA PRO A 35 -5.45 -13.40 -4.66
C PRO A 35 -6.67 -14.24 -4.23
N ASP A 36 -6.80 -14.52 -2.93
CA ASP A 36 -7.93 -15.28 -2.37
C ASP A 36 -9.32 -14.66 -2.64
N LYS A 37 -9.37 -13.39 -3.06
CA LYS A 37 -10.60 -12.67 -3.39
C LYS A 37 -10.77 -12.44 -4.90
N GLY A 38 -10.05 -13.23 -5.72
CA GLY A 38 -10.03 -13.07 -7.17
C GLY A 38 -9.10 -11.95 -7.67
N GLY A 39 -8.21 -11.46 -6.80
CA GLY A 39 -7.18 -10.49 -7.15
C GLY A 39 -5.93 -11.14 -7.77
N SER A 40 -4.78 -10.47 -7.63
CA SER A 40 -3.52 -10.92 -8.25
C SER A 40 -2.36 -10.92 -7.27
N ASP A 41 -1.55 -11.97 -7.31
CA ASP A 41 -0.30 -12.05 -6.54
C ASP A 41 0.61 -10.87 -6.84
N TYR A 42 0.68 -10.47 -8.11
CA TYR A 42 1.47 -9.32 -8.54
C TYR A 42 1.04 -8.03 -7.83
N PHE A 43 -0.25 -7.75 -7.75
CA PHE A 43 -0.76 -6.56 -7.05
C PHE A 43 -0.58 -6.67 -5.54
N ALA A 44 -0.81 -7.83 -4.95
CA ALA A 44 -0.58 -8.05 -3.53
C ALA A 44 0.89 -7.82 -3.14
N ILE A 45 1.84 -8.29 -3.95
CA ILE A 45 3.28 -8.04 -3.78
C ILE A 45 3.58 -6.53 -3.84
N LYS A 46 3.03 -5.81 -4.82
CA LYS A 46 3.21 -4.36 -4.96
C LYS A 46 2.64 -3.59 -3.77
N ILE A 47 1.45 -3.95 -3.29
CA ILE A 47 0.80 -3.33 -2.12
C ILE A 47 1.61 -3.57 -0.84
N ASN A 48 2.13 -4.79 -0.65
CA ASN A 48 3.01 -5.13 0.46
C ASN A 48 4.30 -4.30 0.45
N GLN A 49 4.97 -4.23 -0.69
CA GLN A 49 6.18 -3.42 -0.86
C GLN A 49 5.90 -1.93 -0.58
N ALA A 50 4.74 -1.41 -1.00
CA ALA A 50 4.39 -0.01 -0.81
C ALA A 50 4.24 0.33 0.66
N LYS A 51 3.55 -0.52 1.43
CA LYS A 51 3.46 -0.39 2.89
C LYS A 51 4.84 -0.41 3.55
N GLN A 52 5.71 -1.33 3.15
CA GLN A 52 7.06 -1.45 3.73
C GLN A 52 7.89 -0.19 3.53
N ILE A 53 7.87 0.39 2.32
CA ILE A 53 8.59 1.64 2.01
C ILE A 53 8.08 2.78 2.89
N LEU A 54 6.76 3.00 2.93
CA LEU A 54 6.19 4.13 3.66
C LEU A 54 6.38 4.03 5.19
N LEU A 55 6.48 2.82 5.74
CA LEU A 55 6.74 2.61 7.16
C LEU A 55 8.23 2.62 7.52
N LYS A 56 9.14 2.46 6.56
CA LYS A 56 10.58 2.49 6.82
C LYS A 56 11.07 3.92 7.11
N ASP A 57 10.44 4.91 6.49
CA ASP A 57 10.83 6.33 6.57
C ASP A 57 10.01 7.12 7.63
N LEU A 58 9.31 6.42 8.52
CA LEU A 58 8.46 6.95 9.60
C LEU A 58 9.13 6.76 10.96
#